data_AF-A0A957EPM7-F1
#
_entry.id   AF-A0A957EPM7-F1
#
_cell.length_a   1.000
_cell.length_b   1.000
_cell.length_c   1.000
_cell.angle_alpha   90.00
_cell.angle_beta   90.00
_cell.angle_gamma   90.00
#
_symmetry.space_group_name_H-M   'P 1'
#
loop_
_entity.id
_entity.type
_entity.pdbx_description
1 polymer ?
#
loop_
_entity_poly.entity_id
_entity_poly.type
_entity_poly.pdbx_seq_one_letter_code
_entity_poly.pdbx_strand_id
1 'polypeptide(L)'
;MIIKEEKRPFPPLATTFILILLLWLAFALRLHNLDAFSFWTDEGLTPLRSSYPITEILSNRIIIQEGITRDTHPPLFYLIIHFTRQLFGDTD
;
A
#
# COMPACT_ATOMS: atom_id res chain seq x y z
N MET A 1 -36.21 -29.48 17.59
CA MET A 1 -35.73 -29.01 16.27
C MET A 1 -34.20 -28.95 16.35
N ILE A 2 -33.50 -29.95 15.81
CA ILE A 2 -32.02 -30.00 15.87
C ILE A 2 -31.49 -29.25 14.64
N ILE A 3 -30.81 -28.13 14.85
CA ILE A 3 -30.06 -27.44 13.80
C ILE A 3 -28.85 -28.30 13.48
N LYS A 4 -28.83 -28.92 12.29
CA LYS A 4 -27.68 -29.65 11.79
C LYS A 4 -26.64 -28.62 11.37
N GLU A 5 -25.52 -28.53 12.07
CA GLU A 5 -24.39 -27.72 11.60
C GLU A 5 -23.91 -28.27 10.26
N GLU A 6 -24.07 -27.47 9.22
CA GLU A 6 -23.55 -27.75 7.90
C GLU A 6 -22.06 -27.39 7.87
N LYS A 7 -21.20 -28.39 8.04
CA LYS A 7 -19.75 -28.21 7.86
C LYS A 7 -19.50 -27.82 6.41
N ARG A 8 -19.10 -26.56 6.18
CA ARG A 8 -18.66 -26.11 4.86
C ARG A 8 -17.47 -26.98 4.43
N PRO A 9 -17.55 -27.72 3.31
CA PRO A 9 -16.43 -28.53 2.87
C PRO A 9 -15.25 -27.60 2.56
N PHE A 10 -14.06 -27.95 3.06
CA PHE A 10 -12.85 -27.28 2.63
C PHE A 10 -12.73 -27.38 1.10
N PRO A 11 -12.21 -26.35 0.42
CA PRO A 11 -12.01 -26.41 -1.02
C PRO A 11 -11.10 -27.60 -1.36
N PRO A 12 -11.33 -28.28 -2.49
CA PRO A 12 -10.44 -29.34 -2.96
C PRO A 12 -9.00 -28.85 -3.03
N LEU A 13 -8.04 -29.74 -2.75
CA LEU A 13 -6.62 -29.42 -2.78
C LEU A 13 -6.19 -28.76 -4.11
N ALA A 14 -6.76 -29.23 -5.23
CA ALA A 14 -6.57 -28.63 -6.55
C ALA A 14 -7.01 -27.17 -6.63
N THR A 15 -8.17 -26.83 -6.06
CA THR A 15 -8.66 -25.44 -6.00
C THR A 15 -7.72 -24.56 -5.18
N THR A 16 -7.26 -25.04 -4.03
CA THR A 16 -6.28 -24.32 -3.20
C THR A 16 -4.96 -24.11 -3.95
N PHE A 17 -4.44 -25.12 -4.65
CA PHE A 17 -3.23 -24.97 -5.46
C PHE A 17 -3.39 -23.96 -6.59
N ILE A 18 -4.51 -23.99 -7.30
CA ILE A 18 -4.81 -23.02 -8.36
C ILE A 18 -4.85 -21.61 -7.78
N LEU A 19 -5.51 -21.40 -6.63
CA LEU A 19 -5.55 -20.10 -5.97
C LEU A 19 -4.16 -19.61 -5.57
N ILE A 20 -3.32 -20.48 -5.01
CA ILE A 20 -1.94 -20.14 -4.66
C ILE A 20 -1.16 -19.72 -5.90
N LEU A 21 -1.28 -20.46 -7.01
CA LEU A 21 -0.58 -20.15 -8.26
C LEU A 21 -1.06 -18.81 -8.85
N LEU A 22 -2.36 -18.52 -8.79
CA LEU A 22 -2.91 -17.24 -9.21
C LEU A 22 -2.42 -16.08 -8.34
N LEU A 23 -2.34 -16.27 -7.01
CA LEU A 23 -1.81 -15.24 -6.10
C LEU A 23 -0.33 -14.97 -6.38
N TRP A 24 0.48 -16.01 -6.61
CA TRP A 24 1.88 -15.87 -6.97
C TRP A 24 2.07 -15.18 -8.33
N LEU A 25 1.28 -15.57 -9.33
CA LEU A 25 1.32 -14.91 -10.65
C LEU A 25 0.94 -13.43 -10.52
N ALA A 26 -0.14 -13.12 -9.80
CA ALA A 26 -0.59 -11.76 -9.60
C ALA A 26 0.39 -10.91 -8.76
N PHE A 27 1.14 -11.54 -7.85
CA PHE A 27 2.24 -10.90 -7.13
C PHE A 27 3.42 -10.63 -8.05
N ALA A 28 3.86 -11.62 -8.83
CA ALA A 28 4.97 -11.47 -9.77
C ALA A 28 4.68 -10.37 -10.82
N LEU A 29 3.46 -10.30 -11.34
CA LEU A 29 3.04 -9.25 -12.27
C LEU A 29 3.06 -7.85 -11.65
N ARG A 30 2.81 -7.70 -10.35
CA ARG A 30 2.87 -6.41 -9.64
C ARG A 30 4.30 -5.98 -9.34
N LEU A 31 5.22 -6.92 -9.16
CA LEU A 31 6.63 -6.64 -8.97
C LEU A 31 7.40 -6.45 -10.28
N HIS A 32 6.87 -6.98 -11.39
CA HIS A 32 7.50 -6.88 -12.69
C HIS A 32 7.58 -5.41 -13.13
N ASN A 33 8.81 -4.89 -13.27
CA ASN A 33 9.09 -3.47 -13.56
C ASN A 33 8.52 -2.50 -12.50
N LEU A 34 8.54 -2.90 -11.23
CA LEU A 34 8.12 -2.03 -10.13
C LEU A 34 8.96 -0.75 -10.03
N ASP A 35 10.22 -0.81 -10.46
CA ASP A 35 11.19 0.28 -10.52
C ASP A 35 11.14 1.08 -11.84
N ALA A 36 10.18 0.77 -12.72
CA ALA A 36 10.02 1.54 -13.95
C ALA A 36 9.49 2.94 -13.63
N PHE A 37 10.15 3.93 -14.21
CA PHE A 37 9.78 5.32 -14.04
C PHE A 37 8.36 5.61 -14.56
N SER A 38 7.56 6.24 -13.72
CA SER A 38 6.17 6.59 -14.00
C SER A 38 5.94 8.08 -13.65
N PHE A 39 5.19 8.78 -14.49
CA PHE A 39 5.05 10.25 -14.44
C PHE A 39 3.85 10.73 -13.62
N TRP A 40 3.30 9.90 -12.72
CA TRP A 40 2.09 10.26 -12.00
C TRP A 40 2.40 11.17 -10.81
N THR A 41 1.59 12.22 -10.65
CA THR A 41 1.86 13.27 -9.66
C THR A 41 1.76 12.74 -8.22
N ASP A 42 0.86 11.80 -7.96
CA ASP A 42 0.69 11.16 -6.65
C ASP A 42 1.85 10.22 -6.27
N GLU A 43 2.50 9.60 -7.26
CA GLU A 43 3.74 8.83 -7.07
C GLU A 43 4.91 9.71 -6.62
N GLY A 44 4.98 10.97 -7.06
CA GLY A 44 5.98 11.93 -6.57
C GLY A 44 5.61 12.57 -5.23
N LEU A 45 4.32 12.87 -5.02
CA LEU A 45 3.87 13.51 -3.78
C LEU A 45 3.94 12.58 -2.57
N THR A 46 3.76 11.26 -2.75
CA THR A 46 3.77 10.30 -1.64
C THR A 46 5.15 10.18 -0.95
N PRO A 47 6.26 9.97 -1.68
CA PRO A 47 7.63 10.09 -1.17
C PRO A 47 7.89 11.42 -0.47
N LEU A 48 7.55 12.54 -1.13
CA LEU A 48 7.74 13.88 -0.57
C LEU A 48 7.04 14.01 0.78
N ARG A 49 5.77 13.65 0.85
CA ARG A 49 4.97 13.74 2.08
C ARG A 49 5.46 12.85 3.20
N SER A 50 5.87 11.64 2.84
CA SER A 50 6.34 10.66 3.80
C SER A 50 7.75 10.96 4.30
N SER A 51 8.47 11.89 3.67
CA SER A 51 9.79 12.37 4.13
C SER A 51 9.72 13.47 5.21
N TYR A 52 8.54 14.06 5.45
CA TYR A 52 8.38 15.14 6.43
C TYR A 52 8.63 14.65 7.87
N PRO A 53 8.98 15.55 8.80
CA PRO A 53 8.96 15.25 10.23
C PRO A 53 7.57 14.76 10.68
N ILE A 54 7.52 13.83 11.65
CA ILE A 54 6.27 13.23 12.15
C ILE A 54 5.24 14.29 12.55
N THR A 55 5.67 15.37 13.19
CA THR A 55 4.80 16.49 13.60
C THR A 55 4.15 17.19 12.41
N GLU A 56 4.85 17.31 11.29
CA GLU A 56 4.33 17.89 10.05
C GLU A 56 3.38 16.93 9.34
N ILE A 57 3.72 15.63 9.29
CA ILE A 57 2.82 14.60 8.77
C ILE A 57 1.49 14.64 9.55
N LEU A 58 1.55 14.62 10.88
CA LEU A 58 0.37 14.68 11.76
C LEU A 58 -0.44 15.97 11.61
N SER A 59 0.18 17.07 11.20
CA SER A 59 -0.54 18.33 10.95
C SER A 59 -1.45 18.28 9.72
N ASN A 60 -1.29 17.25 8.89
CA ASN A 60 -1.94 17.05 7.60
C ASN A 60 -1.80 18.22 6.61
N ARG A 61 -0.77 19.05 6.77
CA ARG A 61 -0.46 20.17 5.87
C ARG A 61 0.58 19.74 4.85
N ILE A 62 0.32 19.96 3.57
CA ILE A 62 1.26 19.72 2.47
C ILE A 62 1.77 21.04 1.91
N ILE A 63 3.06 21.09 1.57
CA ILE A 63 3.68 22.22 0.89
C ILE A 63 3.78 21.82 -0.59
N ILE A 64 3.01 22.49 -1.45
CA ILE A 64 3.06 22.30 -2.90
C ILE A 64 3.45 23.64 -3.50
N GLN A 65 4.61 23.68 -4.17
CA GLN A 65 5.19 24.92 -4.68
C GLN A 65 5.34 25.95 -3.54
N GLU A 66 4.72 27.12 -3.63
CA GLU A 66 4.76 28.17 -2.61
C GLU A 66 3.53 28.16 -1.67
N GLY A 67 2.61 27.20 -1.85
CA GLY A 67 1.36 27.10 -1.10
C GLY A 67 1.37 26.06 0.01
N ILE A 68 0.81 26.41 1.17
CA ILE A 68 0.49 25.45 2.24
C ILE A 68 -0.99 25.08 2.10
N THR A 69 -1.26 23.80 1.80
CA THR A 69 -2.63 23.27 1.71
C THR A 69 -2.82 22.13 2.71
N ARG A 70 -4.04 21.60 2.80
CA ARG A 70 -4.34 20.37 3.55
C ARG A 70 -4.47 19.22 2.58
N ASP A 71 -3.87 18.10 2.96
CA ASP A 71 -3.95 16.87 2.19
C ASP A 71 -5.36 16.27 2.25
N THR A 72 -5.80 15.67 1.15
CA THR A 72 -7.07 14.95 1.08
C THR A 72 -7.00 13.61 1.82
N HIS A 73 -5.81 13.03 1.94
CA HIS A 73 -5.59 11.78 2.65
C HIS A 73 -5.38 12.02 4.15
N PRO A 74 -5.87 11.13 5.02
CA PRO A 74 -5.52 11.15 6.43
C PRO A 74 -4.02 10.92 6.66
N PRO A 75 -3.43 11.51 7.71
CA PRO A 75 -1.98 11.45 7.95
C PRO A 75 -1.44 10.05 8.25
N LEU A 76 -2.31 9.11 8.65
CA LEU A 76 -1.93 7.72 8.92
C LEU A 76 -1.29 7.04 7.71
N PHE A 77 -1.78 7.32 6.50
CA PHE A 77 -1.23 6.77 5.26
C PHE A 77 0.26 7.13 5.13
N TYR A 78 0.59 8.41 5.25
CA TYR A 78 1.97 8.90 5.15
C TYR A 78 2.86 8.45 6.31
N LEU A 79 2.31 8.25 7.51
CA LEU A 79 3.06 7.67 8.62
C LEU A 79 3.50 6.23 8.34
N ILE A 80 2.62 5.41 7.78
CA ILE A 80 2.96 4.03 7.42
C ILE A 80 4.10 4.03 6.40
N ILE A 81 4.02 4.87 5.37
CA ILE A 81 5.07 4.97 4.36
C ILE A 81 6.37 5.55 4.95
N HIS A 82 6.29 6.55 5.82
CA HIS A 82 7.45 7.13 6.52
C HIS A 82 8.28 6.07 7.25
N PHE A 83 7.64 5.20 8.03
CA PHE A 83 8.34 4.11 8.72
C PHE A 83 8.77 3.00 7.78
N THR A 84 7.98 2.71 6.74
CA THR A 84 8.35 1.70 5.72
C THR A 84 9.64 2.11 5.01
N ARG A 85 9.78 3.37 4.60
CA ARG A 85 10.99 3.90 3.96
C ARG A 85 12.21 3.85 4.87
N GLN A 86 12.05 4.08 6.18
CA GLN A 86 13.15 3.89 7.14
C GLN A 86 13.61 2.43 7.25
N LEU A 87 12.72 1.47 7.00
CA LEU A 87 13.05 0.04 7.07
C LEU A 87 13.64 -0.50 5.76
N PHE A 88 13.18 -0.01 4.60
CA PHE A 88 13.51 -0.58 3.29
C PHE A 88 14.37 0.33 2.40
N GLY A 89 14.60 1.58 2.81
CA GLY A 89 15.38 2.58 2.07
C GLY A 89 14.52 3.66 1.41
N ASP A 90 15.21 4.69 0.91
CA ASP A 90 14.62 5.89 0.30
C ASP A 90 14.80 5.95 -1.22
N THR A 91 15.27 4.88 -1.85
CA THR A 91 15.46 4.81 -3.30
C THR A 91 14.12 4.87 -4.02
N ASP A 92 14.07 5.66 -5.10
CA ASP A 92 12.94 5.70 -6.04
C ASP A 92 12.97 4.53 -7.03
#